data_AF-A0A4V3I9V3-F1
#
_entry.id   AF-A0A4V3I9V3-F1
#
_cell.length_a   1.000
_cell.length_b   1.000
_cell.length_c   1.000
_cell.angle_alpha   90.00
_cell.angle_beta   90.00
_cell.angle_gamma   90.00
#
_symmetry.space_group_name_H-M   'P 1'
#
loop_
_entity.id
_entity.type
_entity.pdbx_description
1 polymer ?
#
loop_
_entity_poly.entity_id
_entity_poly.type
_entity_poly.pdbx_seq_one_letter_code
_entity_poly.pdbx_strand_id
1 'polypeptide(L)'
;MQTPRGSSVPAPIERARRRAVPPPRLRVRSLALAAASAFLAVILATTAAGGTYALLNSSAATPSSTMTSGTATMTVSPLALPAVALYPGLVIAAPVTVTNTGDVPLSVTVSSLIAPTVTSNLSGSLVIGLVAVANAAACTSGVSPTWTGTFAAAPPGAVGAPLAQAQSQTLCVSVALAVNAPDSSQTSSAANFSVVLTGGQA
;
A
#
# COMPACT_ATOMS: atom_id res chain seq x y z
N MET A 1 -49.13 -28.88 -36.57
CA MET A 1 -50.20 -27.89 -36.84
C MET A 1 -49.75 -27.05 -38.02
N GLN A 2 -50.16 -27.46 -39.23
CA GLN A 2 -51.27 -26.87 -40.01
C GLN A 2 -50.92 -25.46 -40.52
N THR A 3 -50.29 -25.32 -41.71
CA THR A 3 -50.87 -25.32 -43.10
C THR A 3 -51.39 -23.91 -43.52
N PRO A 4 -51.66 -23.60 -44.80
CA PRO A 4 -50.76 -22.78 -45.64
C PRO A 4 -51.53 -21.72 -46.49
N ARG A 5 -50.87 -21.21 -47.55
CA ARG A 5 -51.45 -20.74 -48.85
C ARG A 5 -52.28 -19.45 -48.96
N GLY A 6 -52.06 -18.80 -50.12
CA GLY A 6 -53.06 -18.11 -50.95
C GLY A 6 -52.75 -16.63 -51.15
N SER A 7 -52.29 -16.17 -52.33
CA SER A 7 -53.08 -15.73 -53.52
C SER A 7 -54.13 -14.67 -53.17
N SER A 8 -54.38 -13.56 -53.88
CA SER A 8 -54.29 -13.23 -55.30
C SER A 8 -54.70 -11.75 -55.48
N VAL A 9 -54.22 -11.11 -56.54
CA VAL A 9 -54.52 -9.73 -57.01
C VAL A 9 -56.01 -9.59 -57.41
N PRO A 10 -56.64 -8.40 -57.22
CA PRO A 10 -57.07 -7.60 -58.37
C PRO A 10 -56.90 -6.08 -58.20
N ALA A 11 -56.85 -5.39 -59.34
CA ALA A 11 -56.73 -3.95 -59.52
C ALA A 11 -58.11 -3.24 -59.51
N PRO A 12 -58.22 -2.02 -60.08
CA PRO A 12 -58.40 -0.72 -59.43
C PRO A 12 -59.86 -0.24 -59.47
N ILE A 13 -60.18 0.94 -58.90
CA ILE A 13 -61.11 1.94 -59.47
C ILE A 13 -61.02 3.25 -58.63
N GLU A 14 -60.31 4.17 -59.25
CA GLU A 14 -60.47 5.61 -59.31
C GLU A 14 -61.86 6.18 -58.94
N ARG A 15 -61.91 7.06 -57.93
CA ARG A 15 -62.82 8.22 -57.94
C ARG A 15 -62.16 9.46 -57.34
N ALA A 16 -61.87 10.37 -58.25
CA ALA A 16 -61.52 11.75 -58.02
C ALA A 16 -62.48 12.44 -57.03
N ARG A 17 -61.92 13.19 -56.07
CA ARG A 17 -62.56 14.44 -55.63
C ARG A 17 -61.56 15.59 -55.64
N ARG A 18 -62.03 16.61 -56.34
CA ARG A 18 -61.36 17.87 -56.66
C ARG A 18 -61.30 18.76 -55.42
N ARG A 19 -60.12 19.38 -55.28
CA ARG A 19 -59.84 20.79 -54.95
C ARG A 19 -60.47 21.42 -53.70
N ALA A 20 -59.59 21.87 -52.82
CA ALA A 20 -59.56 23.27 -52.43
C ALA A 20 -58.09 23.74 -52.43
N VAL A 21 -57.75 24.72 -53.27
CA VAL A 21 -56.44 25.37 -53.28
C VAL A 21 -56.53 26.59 -52.36
N PRO A 22 -55.83 26.64 -51.21
CA PRO A 22 -55.78 27.84 -50.40
C PRO A 22 -54.88 28.92 -51.06
N PRO A 23 -55.21 30.21 -50.88
CA PRO A 23 -54.55 31.33 -51.57
C PRO A 23 -53.08 31.51 -51.14
N PRO A 24 -52.20 32.03 -52.02
CA PRO A 24 -50.74 32.00 -51.86
C PRO A 24 -50.14 33.03 -50.87
N ARG A 25 -50.95 33.86 -50.19
CA ARG A 25 -50.41 34.99 -49.40
C ARG A 25 -49.85 34.62 -48.02
N LEU A 26 -50.13 33.42 -47.51
CA LEU A 26 -49.60 32.94 -46.23
C LEU A 26 -48.25 32.23 -46.35
N ARG A 27 -47.82 31.84 -47.56
CA ARG A 27 -46.62 31.03 -47.76
C ARG A 27 -45.31 31.80 -47.61
N VAL A 28 -45.30 33.10 -47.87
CA VAL A 28 -44.08 33.92 -47.76
C VAL A 28 -43.75 34.22 -46.29
N ARG A 29 -44.76 34.49 -45.46
CA ARG A 29 -44.58 34.65 -44.00
C ARG A 29 -44.15 33.33 -43.35
N SER A 30 -44.71 32.20 -43.76
CA SER A 30 -44.29 30.90 -43.23
C SER A 30 -42.89 30.51 -43.68
N LEU A 31 -42.47 30.86 -44.90
CA LEU A 31 -41.09 30.65 -45.36
C LEU A 31 -40.08 31.55 -44.62
N ALA A 32 -40.44 32.81 -44.36
CA ALA A 32 -39.58 33.72 -43.59
C ALA A 32 -39.44 33.28 -42.13
N LEU A 33 -40.53 32.83 -41.49
CA LEU A 33 -40.50 32.28 -40.13
C LEU A 33 -39.72 30.96 -40.06
N ALA A 34 -39.86 30.09 -41.06
CA ALA A 34 -39.10 28.83 -41.13
C ALA A 34 -37.59 29.11 -41.27
N ALA A 35 -37.20 30.03 -42.15
CA ALA A 35 -35.80 30.43 -42.32
C ALA A 35 -35.23 31.03 -41.03
N ALA A 36 -35.96 31.94 -40.37
CA ALA A 36 -35.53 32.53 -39.10
C ALA A 36 -35.33 31.49 -37.99
N SER A 37 -36.22 30.49 -37.90
CA SER A 37 -36.09 29.41 -36.92
C SER A 37 -34.89 28.49 -37.18
N ALA A 38 -34.58 28.22 -38.46
CA ALA A 38 -33.42 27.42 -38.84
C ALA A 38 -32.10 28.16 -38.52
N PHE A 39 -32.02 29.46 -38.79
CA PHE A 39 -30.85 30.26 -38.44
C PHE A 39 -30.63 30.32 -36.92
N LEU A 40 -31.69 30.51 -36.13
CA LEU A 40 -31.60 30.52 -34.67
C LEU A 40 -31.11 29.16 -34.13
N ALA A 41 -31.63 28.05 -34.67
CA ALA A 41 -31.22 26.71 -34.29
C ALA A 41 -29.74 26.44 -34.59
N VAL A 42 -29.23 26.91 -35.74
CA VAL A 42 -27.82 26.77 -36.10
C VAL A 42 -26.92 27.60 -35.16
N ILE A 43 -27.31 28.81 -34.77
CA ILE A 43 -26.54 29.65 -33.84
C ILE A 43 -26.51 29.06 -32.42
N LEU A 44 -27.63 28.50 -31.93
CA LEU A 44 -27.65 27.81 -30.64
C LEU A 44 -26.81 26.53 -30.66
N ALA A 45 -26.82 25.77 -31.77
CA ALA A 45 -26.03 24.55 -31.89
C ALA A 45 -24.52 24.84 -31.92
N THR A 46 -24.08 25.89 -32.61
CA THR A 46 -22.65 26.24 -32.71
C THR A 46 -22.09 26.85 -31.42
N THR A 47 -22.89 27.59 -30.66
CA THR A 47 -22.48 28.13 -29.35
C THR A 47 -22.34 27.04 -28.28
N ALA A 48 -23.19 26.01 -28.30
CA ALA A 48 -23.04 24.83 -27.43
C ALA A 48 -21.79 23.99 -27.77
N ALA A 49 -21.47 23.83 -29.06
CA ALA A 49 -20.26 23.14 -29.49
C ALA A 49 -18.98 23.93 -29.11
N GLY A 50 -18.97 25.25 -29.29
CA GLY A 50 -17.84 26.12 -28.94
C GLY A 50 -17.55 26.20 -27.44
N GLY A 51 -18.58 26.13 -26.58
CA GLY A 51 -18.41 26.11 -25.13
C GLY A 51 -17.68 24.86 -24.60
N THR A 52 -17.84 23.72 -25.31
CA THR A 52 -17.19 22.46 -24.92
C THR A 52 -15.68 22.50 -25.19
N TYR A 53 -15.24 23.17 -26.26
CA TYR A 53 -13.82 23.39 -26.53
C TYR A 53 -13.17 24.40 -25.58
N ALA A 54 -13.93 25.37 -25.05
CA ALA A 54 -13.42 26.34 -24.09
C ALA A 54 -13.13 25.72 -22.70
N LEU A 55 -13.94 24.74 -22.26
CA LEU A 55 -13.74 24.04 -20.99
C LEU A 55 -12.61 23.00 -21.05
N LEU A 56 -12.40 22.35 -22.19
CA LEU A 56 -11.33 21.35 -22.36
C LEU A 56 -9.95 21.98 -22.57
N ASN A 57 -9.88 23.23 -23.03
CA ASN A 57 -8.63 23.98 -23.19
C ASN A 57 -8.31 24.88 -21.99
N SER A 58 -9.12 24.83 -20.92
CA SER A 58 -8.79 25.50 -19.67
C SER A 58 -7.84 24.60 -18.87
N SER A 59 -6.57 24.56 -19.31
CA SER A 59 -5.47 24.04 -18.50
C SER A 59 -5.14 25.06 -17.42
N ALA A 60 -5.76 24.93 -16.25
CA ALA A 60 -5.30 25.63 -15.06
C ALA A 60 -3.91 25.06 -14.71
N ALA A 61 -2.86 25.88 -14.80
CA ALA A 61 -1.55 25.54 -14.26
C ALA A 61 -1.72 25.38 -12.74
N THR A 62 -1.82 24.13 -12.29
CA THR A 62 -1.67 23.83 -10.88
C THR A 62 -0.22 24.14 -10.51
N PRO A 63 0.06 24.88 -9.43
CA PRO A 63 1.42 25.06 -8.97
C PRO A 63 2.03 23.67 -8.82
N SER A 64 3.17 23.46 -9.49
CA SER A 64 3.88 22.19 -9.50
C SER A 64 4.04 21.71 -8.06
N SER A 65 3.30 20.66 -7.71
CA SER A 65 3.45 20.02 -6.42
C SER A 65 4.70 19.16 -6.53
N THR A 66 5.82 19.63 -5.98
CA THR A 66 7.01 18.80 -5.85
C THR A 66 6.67 17.67 -4.88
N MET A 67 6.39 16.49 -5.43
CA MET A 67 6.28 15.26 -4.63
C MET A 67 7.70 14.84 -4.24
N THR A 68 8.17 15.33 -3.10
CA THR A 68 9.42 14.85 -2.51
C THR A 68 9.16 13.49 -1.88
N SER A 69 9.63 12.43 -2.52
CA SER A 69 9.67 11.10 -1.90
C SER A 69 10.72 11.11 -0.80
N GLY A 70 10.31 11.07 0.46
CA GLY A 70 11.23 10.91 1.60
C GLY A 70 12.01 9.60 1.50
N THR A 71 13.26 9.60 1.95
CA THR A 71 14.10 8.39 1.98
C THR A 71 13.98 7.70 3.33
N ALA A 72 13.75 6.39 3.34
CA ALA A 72 13.74 5.55 4.53
C ALA A 72 15.03 4.70 4.54
N THR A 73 16.06 5.18 5.24
CA THR A 73 17.33 4.44 5.36
C THR A 73 17.64 4.21 6.84
N MET A 74 18.11 3.00 7.17
CA MET A 74 18.39 2.57 8.53
C MET A 74 19.72 1.83 8.57
N THR A 75 20.55 2.15 9.55
CA THR A 75 21.80 1.43 9.83
C THR A 75 21.72 0.76 11.20
N VAL A 76 22.32 -0.41 11.33
CA VAL A 76 22.31 -1.22 12.55
C VAL A 76 23.74 -1.60 12.90
N SER A 77 24.15 -1.37 14.16
CA SER A 77 25.47 -1.76 14.64
C SER A 77 25.62 -3.29 14.69
N PRO A 78 26.85 -3.84 14.56
CA PRO A 78 27.05 -5.27 14.74
C PRO A 78 26.62 -5.71 16.15
N LEU A 79 25.92 -6.83 16.22
CA LEU A 79 25.55 -7.48 17.47
C LEU A 79 26.67 -8.42 17.89
N ALA A 80 27.27 -8.16 19.05
CA ALA A 80 28.30 -9.01 19.64
C ALA A 80 27.79 -9.57 20.97
N LEU A 81 27.43 -10.85 20.98
CA LEU A 81 27.08 -11.54 22.22
C LEU A 81 28.34 -12.06 22.92
N PRO A 82 28.36 -12.08 24.27
CA PRO A 82 29.45 -12.69 25.00
C PRO A 82 29.50 -14.20 24.75
N ALA A 83 30.69 -14.73 24.52
CA ALA A 83 30.93 -16.16 24.29
C ALA A 83 30.92 -16.93 25.63
N VAL A 84 29.76 -16.99 26.28
CA VAL A 84 29.54 -17.67 27.55
C VAL A 84 28.67 -18.90 27.32
N ALA A 85 28.98 -20.00 28.01
CA ALA A 85 28.16 -21.21 27.95
C ALA A 85 26.76 -20.91 28.51
N LEU A 86 25.73 -21.23 27.72
CA LEU A 86 24.34 -21.07 28.12
C LEU A 86 23.88 -22.33 28.87
N TYR A 87 23.27 -22.13 30.04
CA TYR A 87 22.56 -23.16 30.78
C TYR A 87 21.06 -22.81 30.86
N PRO A 88 20.17 -23.80 31.06
CA PRO A 88 18.72 -23.54 31.12
C PRO A 88 18.38 -22.45 32.15
N GLY A 89 17.62 -21.45 31.72
CA GLY A 89 17.26 -20.29 32.55
C GLY A 89 18.28 -19.14 32.56
N LEU A 90 19.46 -19.31 31.96
CA LEU A 90 20.40 -18.20 31.78
C LEU A 90 19.92 -17.28 30.65
N VAL A 91 20.03 -15.98 30.89
CA VAL A 91 19.79 -14.92 29.91
C VAL A 91 21.09 -14.14 29.71
N ILE A 92 21.53 -14.01 28.47
CA ILE A 92 22.59 -13.08 28.06
C ILE A 92 21.96 -11.92 27.30
N ALA A 93 22.54 -10.73 27.44
CA ALA A 93 22.06 -9.54 26.77
C ALA A 93 23.22 -8.78 26.13
N ALA A 94 22.96 -8.19 24.96
CA ALA A 94 23.92 -7.35 24.28
C ALA A 94 23.22 -6.16 23.60
N PRO A 95 23.81 -4.96 23.66
CA PRO A 95 23.24 -3.77 23.04
C PRO A 95 23.52 -3.73 21.54
N VAL A 96 22.57 -3.19 20.79
CA VAL A 96 22.63 -2.87 19.37
C VAL A 96 22.10 -1.47 19.19
N THR A 97 22.75 -0.66 18.36
CA THR A 97 22.27 0.68 18.04
C THR A 97 21.67 0.67 16.65
N VAL A 98 20.44 1.18 16.54
CA VAL A 98 19.75 1.40 15.28
C VAL A 98 19.70 2.89 15.04
N THR A 99 20.07 3.33 13.84
CA THR A 99 20.11 4.75 13.47
C THR A 99 19.27 4.97 12.22
N ASN A 100 18.32 5.90 12.29
CA ASN A 100 17.59 6.38 11.13
C ASN A 100 18.47 7.39 10.38
N THR A 101 18.96 7.01 9.21
CA THR A 101 19.77 7.87 8.34
C THR A 101 18.94 8.53 7.23
N GLY A 102 17.64 8.24 7.18
CA GLY A 102 16.70 8.79 6.22
C GLY A 102 16.06 10.09 6.70
N ASP A 103 15.17 10.63 5.86
CA ASP A 103 14.53 11.93 6.06
C ASP A 103 13.09 11.84 6.58
N VAL A 104 12.60 10.62 6.80
CA VAL A 104 11.26 10.33 7.33
C VAL A 104 11.36 9.55 8.64
N PRO A 105 10.44 9.78 9.60
CA PRO A 105 10.34 8.97 10.80
C PRO A 105 10.14 7.47 10.47
N LEU A 106 10.84 6.60 11.20
CA LEU A 106 10.81 5.15 10.99
C LEU A 106 10.27 4.42 12.22
N SER A 107 9.29 3.55 12.00
CA SER A 107 8.90 2.52 12.95
C SER A 107 9.78 1.29 12.73
N VAL A 108 10.53 0.90 13.77
CA VAL A 108 11.41 -0.28 13.73
C VAL A 108 10.62 -1.50 14.17
N THR A 109 10.59 -2.52 13.31
CA THR A 109 9.91 -3.79 13.57
C THR A 109 10.88 -4.95 13.42
N VAL A 110 10.73 -5.98 14.25
CA VAL A 110 11.29 -7.30 13.94
C VAL A 110 10.45 -7.89 12.83
N SER A 111 11.09 -8.33 11.76
CA SER A 111 10.44 -9.01 10.64
C SER A 111 10.54 -10.53 10.79
N SER A 112 11.75 -11.03 11.08
CA SER A 112 12.00 -12.47 11.22
C SER A 112 13.28 -12.78 12.00
N LEU A 113 13.42 -14.04 12.37
CA LEU A 113 14.64 -14.63 12.93
C LEU A 113 15.20 -15.65 11.94
N ILE A 114 16.50 -15.57 11.66
CA ILE A 114 17.21 -16.52 10.80
C ILE A 114 18.02 -17.43 11.71
N ALA A 115 17.66 -18.72 11.70
CA ALA A 115 18.37 -19.75 12.44
C ALA A 115 19.80 -19.94 11.93
N PRO A 116 20.72 -20.43 12.78
CA PRO A 116 22.07 -20.75 12.37
C PRO A 116 22.09 -21.84 11.28
N THR A 117 23.10 -21.81 10.41
CA THR A 117 23.29 -22.80 9.35
C THR A 117 23.43 -24.22 9.91
N VAL A 118 24.03 -24.35 11.10
CA VAL A 118 24.10 -25.61 11.84
C VAL A 118 23.03 -25.58 12.92
N THR A 119 21.94 -26.30 12.68
CA THR A 119 20.87 -26.45 13.66
C THR A 119 21.31 -27.42 14.77
N SER A 120 20.99 -27.06 15.99
CA SER A 120 21.27 -27.84 17.21
C SER A 120 20.07 -27.79 18.16
N ASN A 121 20.01 -28.73 19.10
CA ASN A 121 19.01 -28.72 20.17
C ASN A 121 19.00 -27.41 20.96
N LEU A 122 20.18 -26.77 21.07
CA LEU A 122 20.32 -25.43 21.62
C LEU A 122 19.53 -24.41 20.81
N SER A 123 19.79 -24.30 19.49
CA SER A 123 19.09 -23.32 18.64
C SER A 123 17.57 -23.48 18.66
N GLY A 124 17.04 -24.71 18.74
CA GLY A 124 15.59 -24.95 18.86
C GLY A 124 14.97 -24.49 20.19
N SER A 125 15.79 -24.33 21.24
CA SER A 125 15.37 -23.97 22.60
C SER A 125 15.70 -22.53 22.99
N LEU A 126 16.28 -21.75 22.07
CA LEU A 126 16.60 -20.34 22.30
C LEU A 126 15.36 -19.46 22.16
N VAL A 127 15.19 -18.57 23.12
CA VAL A 127 14.21 -17.49 23.11
C VAL A 127 14.98 -16.19 22.94
N ILE A 128 14.63 -15.44 21.90
CA ILE A 128 15.21 -14.14 21.58
C ILE A 128 14.22 -13.07 22.00
N GLY A 129 14.71 -12.07 22.73
CA GLY A 129 13.95 -10.93 23.19
C GLY A 129 14.59 -9.62 22.75
N LEU A 130 13.77 -8.62 22.46
CA LEU A 130 14.21 -7.29 22.09
C LEU A 130 13.44 -6.23 22.88
N VAL A 131 14.14 -5.18 23.29
CA VAL A 131 13.59 -4.01 23.98
C VAL A 131 14.41 -2.77 23.71
N ALA A 132 13.76 -1.62 23.52
CA ALA A 132 14.44 -0.34 23.44
C ALA A 132 14.86 0.12 24.84
N VAL A 133 16.12 0.52 24.98
CA VAL A 133 16.71 1.00 26.24
C VAL A 133 17.31 2.37 26.06
N ALA A 134 17.47 3.12 27.16
CA ALA A 134 17.98 4.48 27.12
C ALA A 134 19.44 4.58 26.63
N ASN A 135 20.26 3.56 26.91
CA ASN A 135 21.66 3.48 26.50
C ASN A 135 22.19 2.04 26.60
N ALA A 136 23.41 1.81 26.11
CA ALA A 136 24.04 0.49 26.12
C ALA A 136 24.24 -0.09 27.54
N ALA A 137 24.50 0.74 28.54
CA ALA A 137 24.68 0.29 29.92
C ALA A 137 23.38 -0.20 30.58
N ALA A 138 22.22 0.29 30.11
CA ALA A 138 20.92 -0.18 30.54
C ALA A 138 20.58 -1.56 29.95
N CYS A 139 21.32 -2.06 28.94
CA CYS A 139 21.12 -3.39 28.39
C CYS A 139 21.74 -4.45 29.31
N THR A 140 20.91 -5.01 30.19
CA THR A 140 21.29 -6.07 31.12
C THR A 140 20.38 -7.28 30.96
N SER A 141 20.81 -8.45 31.44
CA SER A 141 20.02 -9.69 31.38
C SER A 141 18.71 -9.64 32.18
N GLY A 142 18.56 -8.67 33.09
CA GLY A 142 17.34 -8.46 33.88
C GLY A 142 16.27 -7.61 33.20
N VAL A 143 16.55 -7.03 32.03
CA VAL A 143 15.56 -6.20 31.32
C VAL A 143 14.50 -7.09 30.68
N SER A 144 13.24 -6.80 30.97
CA SER A 144 12.12 -7.51 30.35
C SER A 144 11.98 -7.10 28.87
N PRO A 145 12.00 -8.05 27.92
CA PRO A 145 11.86 -7.73 26.51
C PRO A 145 10.43 -7.27 26.18
N THR A 146 10.30 -6.28 25.28
CA THR A 146 9.00 -5.85 24.73
C THR A 146 8.51 -6.77 23.62
N TRP A 147 9.44 -7.43 22.94
CA TRP A 147 9.17 -8.40 21.89
C TRP A 147 9.93 -9.68 22.18
N THR A 148 9.32 -10.84 21.95
CA THR A 148 9.96 -12.15 22.10
C THR A 148 9.59 -13.08 20.96
N GLY A 149 10.54 -13.92 20.55
CA GLY A 149 10.31 -14.97 19.55
C GLY A 149 11.29 -16.13 19.69
N THR A 150 11.00 -17.21 19.00
CA THR A 150 11.90 -18.36 18.81
C THR A 150 12.18 -18.53 17.33
N PHE A 151 13.18 -19.31 16.95
CA PHE A 151 13.43 -19.61 15.53
C PHE A 151 12.28 -20.38 14.86
N ALA A 152 11.46 -21.09 15.65
CA ALA A 152 10.26 -21.75 15.16
C ALA A 152 9.08 -20.77 14.98
N ALA A 153 9.02 -19.72 15.80
CA ALA A 153 7.94 -18.74 15.80
C ALA A 153 8.46 -17.34 16.13
N ALA A 154 8.62 -16.51 15.09
CA ALA A 154 9.08 -15.14 15.18
C ALA A 154 8.01 -14.20 14.59
N PRO A 155 6.96 -13.84 15.36
CA PRO A 155 5.92 -12.96 14.85
C PRO A 155 6.50 -11.56 14.58
N PRO A 156 6.14 -10.90 13.47
CA PRO A 156 6.52 -9.53 13.25
C PRO A 156 5.96 -8.61 14.34
N GLY A 157 6.75 -7.64 14.80
CA GLY A 157 6.32 -6.75 15.87
C GLY A 157 7.20 -5.52 16.01
N ALA A 158 6.61 -4.40 16.45
CA ALA A 158 7.33 -3.17 16.70
C ALA A 158 8.26 -3.31 17.93
N VAL A 159 9.41 -2.66 17.85
CA VAL A 159 10.39 -2.60 18.94
C VAL A 159 10.64 -1.14 19.27
N GLY A 160 10.22 -0.72 20.46
CA GLY A 160 10.38 0.65 20.93
C GLY A 160 9.48 1.68 20.24
N ALA A 161 9.81 2.95 20.44
CA ALA A 161 9.12 4.08 19.83
C ALA A 161 9.70 4.39 18.42
N PRO A 162 8.94 5.06 17.54
CA PRO A 162 9.42 5.48 16.23
C PRO A 162 10.69 6.35 16.33
N LEU A 163 11.67 6.10 15.45
CA LEU A 163 12.89 6.88 15.33
C LEU A 163 12.65 8.07 14.41
N ALA A 164 12.78 9.29 14.95
CA ALA A 164 12.78 10.49 14.13
C ALA A 164 14.01 10.54 13.19
N GLN A 165 14.00 11.50 12.25
CA GLN A 165 15.11 11.73 11.33
C GLN A 165 16.43 11.93 12.08
N ALA A 166 17.50 11.30 11.59
CA ALA A 166 18.85 11.39 12.15
C ALA A 166 18.96 10.99 13.64
N GLN A 167 17.97 10.26 14.19
CA GLN A 167 18.01 9.77 15.56
C GLN A 167 18.51 8.32 15.63
N SER A 168 19.14 8.01 16.76
CA SER A 168 19.57 6.67 17.12
C SER A 168 18.78 6.17 18.32
N GLN A 169 18.51 4.87 18.35
CA GLN A 169 17.91 4.17 19.47
C GLN A 169 18.77 2.96 19.82
N THR A 170 19.02 2.73 21.10
CA THR A 170 19.68 1.51 21.57
C THR A 170 18.63 0.44 21.81
N LEU A 171 18.76 -0.69 21.13
CA LEU A 171 18.02 -1.92 21.37
C LEU A 171 18.87 -2.87 22.21
N CYS A 172 18.27 -3.47 23.22
CA CYS A 172 18.86 -4.56 23.97
C CYS A 172 18.33 -5.88 23.41
N VAL A 173 19.24 -6.71 22.91
CA VAL A 173 18.92 -8.06 22.44
C VAL A 173 19.25 -9.03 23.55
N SER A 174 18.23 -9.69 24.09
CA SER A 174 18.37 -10.75 25.08
C SER A 174 18.23 -12.11 24.42
N VAL A 175 19.11 -13.05 24.76
CA VAL A 175 19.02 -14.44 24.36
C VAL A 175 18.95 -15.29 25.62
N ALA A 176 17.87 -16.06 25.73
CA ALA A 176 17.63 -16.95 26.86
C ALA A 176 17.57 -18.40 26.38
N LEU A 177 18.17 -19.31 27.14
CA LEU A 177 17.90 -20.73 26.97
C LEU A 177 16.68 -21.10 27.81
N ALA A 178 15.65 -21.68 27.18
CA ALA A 178 14.43 -22.05 27.88
C ALA A 178 14.73 -23.01 29.05
N VAL A 179 14.01 -22.86 30.16
CA VAL A 179 14.23 -23.68 31.38
C VAL A 179 13.97 -25.17 31.16
N ASN A 180 13.17 -25.51 30.15
CA ASN A 180 12.84 -26.87 29.74
C ASN A 180 13.75 -27.38 28.61
N ALA A 181 14.86 -26.69 28.29
CA ALA A 181 15.79 -27.14 27.28
C ALA A 181 16.45 -28.47 27.67
N PRO A 182 16.63 -29.43 26.74
CA PRO A 182 17.31 -30.69 27.03
C PRO A 182 18.77 -30.47 27.46
N ASP A 183 19.29 -31.33 28.35
CA ASP A 183 20.67 -31.27 28.82
C ASP A 183 21.71 -31.35 27.70
N SER A 184 21.36 -32.03 26.59
CA SER A 184 22.19 -32.08 25.37
C SER A 184 22.44 -30.72 24.70
N SER A 185 21.71 -29.67 25.11
CA SER A 185 21.89 -28.30 24.64
C SER A 185 23.04 -27.58 25.34
N GLN A 186 23.44 -28.02 26.54
CA GLN A 186 24.41 -27.32 27.40
C GLN A 186 25.86 -27.44 26.91
N THR A 187 26.18 -28.44 26.09
CA THR A 187 27.52 -28.66 25.54
C THR A 187 27.72 -28.01 24.16
N SER A 188 26.70 -27.32 23.66
CA SER A 188 26.74 -26.69 22.34
C SER A 188 27.04 -25.20 22.47
N SER A 189 27.95 -24.67 21.64
CA SER A 189 28.12 -23.23 21.50
C SER A 189 27.06 -22.69 20.55
N ALA A 190 26.40 -21.58 20.93
CA ALA A 190 25.41 -20.92 20.09
C ALA A 190 26.09 -20.37 18.82
N ALA A 191 25.77 -21.02 17.70
CA ALA A 191 26.20 -20.66 16.36
C ALA A 191 25.50 -19.38 15.87
N ASN A 192 26.17 -18.69 14.95
CA ASN A 192 25.77 -17.43 14.33
C ASN A 192 24.29 -17.42 13.91
N PHE A 193 23.46 -16.60 14.55
CA PHE A 193 22.07 -16.34 14.14
C PHE A 193 21.90 -14.88 13.75
N SER A 194 20.83 -14.58 13.02
CA SER A 194 20.54 -13.20 12.61
C SER A 194 19.12 -12.79 13.01
N VAL A 195 18.98 -11.56 13.49
CA VAL A 195 17.69 -10.90 13.72
C VAL A 195 17.47 -9.92 12.58
N VAL A 196 16.35 -10.03 11.87
CA VAL A 196 16.03 -9.15 10.75
C VAL A 196 15.14 -8.03 11.25
N LEU A 197 15.71 -6.82 11.29
CA LEU A 197 14.97 -5.59 11.61
C LEU A 197 14.57 -4.89 10.31
N THR A 198 13.34 -4.41 10.27
CA THR A 198 12.80 -3.62 9.16
C THR A 198 12.34 -2.25 9.66
N GLY A 199 12.67 -1.20 8.93
CA GLY A 199 12.14 0.14 9.17
C GLY A 199 11.02 0.43 8.19
N GLY A 200 9.81 0.69 8.69
CA GLY A 200 8.69 1.20 7.90
C GLY A 200 8.46 2.69 8.21
N GLN A 201 7.96 3.47 7.25
CA GLN A 201 7.56 4.85 7.53
C GLN A 201 6.43 4.85 8.56
N ALA A 202 6.56 5.69 9.60
CA ALA A 202 5.60 5.81 10.69
C ALA A 202 4.47 6.80 10.37
#